data_AF-A0A1Q3S937-F1
#
_entry.id   AF-A0A1Q3S937-F1
#
_cell.length_a   1.000
_cell.length_b   1.000
_cell.length_c   1.000
_cell.angle_alpha   90.00
_cell.angle_beta   90.00
_cell.angle_gamma   90.00
#
_symmetry.space_group_name_H-M   'P 1'
#
loop_
_entity.id
_entity.type
_entity.pdbx_description
1 polymer ?
#
loop_
_entity_poly.entity_id
_entity_poly.type
_entity_poly.pdbx_seq_one_letter_code
_entity_poly.pdbx_strand_id
1 'polypeptide(L)'
;MSNPLLEPIHGVTLYDYAAIASKMASGVDQNEILKVLGIEKAVFEEASALWGARMQEDSTYEVVTIFGQYFAEAGDHPKLGNLKAVISEEGSKNLEKMQTDRYFYEELNGARQAAYAYGYDGAQWIQDNFGISLGDFQSVAMQWMPIANEELETMRYYLDYREQKEKEYSEKFAAEQGGNVADDVEF
;
A
#
# COMPACT_ATOMS: atom_id res chain seq x y z
N MET A 1 -5.55 -31.95 -14.04
CA MET A 1 -5.82 -30.94 -15.10
C MET A 1 -5.34 -29.61 -14.56
N SER A 2 -4.74 -28.76 -15.39
CA SER A 2 -4.35 -27.40 -14.96
C SER A 2 -5.61 -26.60 -14.62
N ASN A 3 -5.58 -25.77 -13.57
CA ASN A 3 -6.69 -24.88 -13.25
C ASN A 3 -6.82 -23.83 -14.39
N PRO A 4 -7.92 -23.80 -15.16
CA PRO A 4 -8.07 -22.90 -16.29
C PRO A 4 -8.07 -21.42 -15.89
N LEU A 5 -8.33 -21.12 -14.62
CA LEU A 5 -8.25 -19.76 -14.07
C LEU A 5 -6.81 -19.23 -13.99
N LEU A 6 -5.80 -20.10 -14.13
CA LEU A 6 -4.37 -19.71 -14.12
C LEU A 6 -3.81 -19.40 -15.52
N GLU A 7 -4.58 -19.61 -16.58
CA GLU A 7 -4.11 -19.35 -17.95
C GLU A 7 -3.83 -17.84 -18.18
N PRO A 8 -2.78 -17.44 -18.92
CA PRO A 8 -2.47 -16.03 -19.13
C PRO A 8 -3.64 -15.24 -19.76
N ILE A 9 -3.82 -13.99 -19.33
CA ILE A 9 -4.84 -13.08 -19.87
C ILE A 9 -4.16 -12.08 -20.79
N HIS A 10 -4.49 -12.10 -22.08
CA HIS A 10 -3.84 -11.24 -23.10
C HIS A 10 -2.31 -11.36 -23.13
N GLY A 11 -1.78 -12.53 -22.77
CA GLY A 11 -0.35 -12.77 -22.64
C GLY A 11 0.27 -12.29 -21.32
N VAL A 12 -0.51 -11.67 -20.42
CA VAL A 12 -0.09 -11.33 -19.06
C VAL A 12 -0.28 -12.55 -18.15
N THR A 13 0.82 -13.13 -17.70
CA THR A 13 0.81 -14.26 -16.77
C THR A 13 0.41 -13.81 -15.36
N LEU A 14 -0.01 -14.74 -14.50
CA LEU A 14 -0.26 -14.41 -13.08
C LEU A 14 1.02 -13.92 -12.39
N TYR A 15 2.19 -14.42 -12.82
CA TYR A 15 3.49 -14.00 -12.30
C TYR A 15 3.79 -12.54 -12.68
N ASP A 16 3.63 -12.16 -13.95
CA ASP A 16 3.79 -10.78 -14.40
C ASP A 16 2.80 -9.87 -13.68
N TYR A 17 1.52 -10.27 -13.57
CA TYR A 17 0.50 -9.49 -12.88
C TYR A 17 0.84 -9.23 -11.41
N ALA A 18 1.24 -10.27 -10.68
CA ALA A 18 1.66 -10.16 -9.28
C ALA A 18 2.92 -9.31 -9.11
N ALA A 19 3.89 -9.44 -10.02
CA ALA A 19 5.10 -8.62 -10.01
C ALA A 19 4.81 -7.14 -10.31
N ILE A 20 3.89 -6.84 -11.25
CA ILE A 20 3.43 -5.47 -11.52
C ILE A 20 2.76 -4.89 -10.26
N ALA A 21 1.82 -5.61 -9.66
CA ALA A 21 1.11 -5.17 -8.45
C ALA A 21 2.10 -4.91 -7.30
N SER A 22 3.08 -5.79 -7.10
CA SER A 22 4.14 -5.63 -6.10
C SER A 22 4.99 -4.39 -6.35
N LYS A 23 5.38 -4.14 -7.61
CA LYS A 23 6.17 -2.94 -7.96
C LYS A 23 5.38 -1.65 -7.81
N MET A 24 4.11 -1.64 -8.18
CA MET A 24 3.21 -0.51 -7.92
C MET A 24 3.09 -0.24 -6.41
N ALA A 25 2.92 -1.29 -5.59
CA ALA A 25 2.88 -1.15 -4.14
C ALA A 25 4.20 -0.61 -3.55
N SER A 26 5.34 -0.88 -4.19
CA SER A 26 6.64 -0.29 -3.86
C SER A 26 6.86 1.12 -4.44
N GLY A 27 5.83 1.74 -5.02
CA GLY A 27 5.87 3.12 -5.52
C GLY A 27 6.48 3.30 -6.90
N VAL A 28 6.71 2.21 -7.66
CA VAL A 28 7.19 2.31 -9.05
C VAL A 28 6.06 2.78 -9.95
N ASP A 29 6.33 3.72 -10.86
CA ASP A 29 5.35 4.21 -11.82
C ASP A 29 4.86 3.09 -12.76
N GLN A 30 3.54 2.96 -12.90
CA GLN A 30 2.93 1.90 -13.71
C GLN A 30 3.40 1.95 -15.17
N ASN A 31 3.55 3.14 -15.77
CA ASN A 31 3.96 3.24 -17.17
C ASN A 31 5.41 2.78 -17.35
N GLU A 32 6.28 3.02 -16.37
CA GLU A 32 7.65 2.50 -16.36
C GLU A 32 7.66 0.96 -16.29
N ILE A 33 6.87 0.37 -15.38
CA ILE A 33 6.74 -1.10 -15.26
C ILE A 33 6.28 -1.70 -16.60
N LEU A 34 5.19 -1.16 -17.17
CA LEU A 34 4.60 -1.66 -18.41
C LEU A 34 5.55 -1.51 -19.60
N LYS A 35 6.31 -0.40 -19.66
CA LYS A 35 7.35 -0.19 -20.66
C LYS A 35 8.46 -1.25 -20.57
N VAL A 36 8.91 -1.60 -19.36
CA VAL A 36 9.93 -2.65 -19.16
C VAL A 36 9.42 -4.02 -19.60
N LEU A 37 8.14 -4.31 -19.36
CA LEU A 37 7.53 -5.58 -19.78
C LEU A 37 7.20 -5.63 -21.26
N GLY A 38 7.00 -4.46 -21.91
CA GLY A 38 6.52 -4.35 -23.28
C GLY A 38 5.01 -4.58 -23.39
N ILE A 39 4.25 -4.20 -22.35
CA ILE A 39 2.79 -4.35 -22.27
C ILE A 39 2.15 -2.99 -22.50
N GLU A 40 1.11 -2.93 -23.31
CA GLU A 40 0.32 -1.71 -23.49
C GLU A 40 -0.61 -1.47 -22.30
N LYS A 41 -0.81 -0.20 -21.92
CA LYS A 41 -1.65 0.16 -20.77
C LYS A 41 -3.08 -0.41 -20.86
N ALA A 42 -3.73 -0.29 -22.01
CA ALA A 42 -5.08 -0.81 -22.21
C ALA A 42 -5.14 -2.36 -22.04
N VAL A 43 -4.12 -3.06 -22.53
CA VAL A 43 -4.00 -4.53 -22.37
C VAL A 43 -3.85 -4.89 -20.90
N PHE A 44 -3.03 -4.15 -20.15
CA PHE A 44 -2.86 -4.40 -18.73
C PHE A 44 -4.12 -4.08 -17.91
N GLU A 45 -4.81 -2.98 -18.20
CA GLU A 45 -6.04 -2.59 -17.50
C GLU A 45 -7.11 -3.68 -17.65
N GLU A 46 -7.30 -4.19 -18.87
CA GLU A 46 -8.23 -5.28 -19.13
C GLU A 46 -7.78 -6.58 -18.43
N ALA A 47 -6.49 -6.92 -18.51
CA ALA A 47 -5.94 -8.10 -17.84
C ALA A 47 -6.08 -8.01 -16.31
N SER A 48 -5.86 -6.84 -15.72
CA SER A 48 -5.99 -6.59 -14.28
C SER A 48 -7.43 -6.77 -13.81
N ALA A 49 -8.41 -6.25 -14.56
CA ALA A 49 -9.83 -6.46 -14.25
C ALA A 49 -10.21 -7.95 -14.31
N LEU A 50 -9.75 -8.66 -15.32
CA LEU A 50 -10.03 -10.09 -15.48
C LEU A 50 -9.31 -10.95 -14.43
N TRP A 51 -8.08 -10.61 -14.02
CA TRP A 51 -7.43 -11.28 -12.89
C TRP A 51 -8.20 -11.08 -11.59
N GLY A 52 -8.69 -9.86 -11.33
CA GLY A 52 -9.57 -9.57 -10.21
C GLY A 52 -10.85 -10.42 -10.24
N ALA A 53 -11.50 -10.53 -11.40
CA ALA A 53 -12.68 -11.39 -11.57
C ALA A 53 -12.37 -12.87 -11.30
N ARG A 54 -11.26 -13.39 -11.84
CA ARG A 54 -10.86 -14.79 -11.62
C ARG A 54 -10.56 -15.11 -10.16
N MET A 55 -9.95 -14.17 -9.43
CA MET A 55 -9.75 -14.33 -7.98
C MET A 55 -11.07 -14.38 -7.22
N GLN A 56 -12.10 -13.65 -7.66
CA GLN A 56 -13.43 -13.68 -7.06
C GLN A 56 -14.20 -14.95 -7.42
N GLU A 57 -14.05 -15.45 -8.64
CA GLU A 57 -14.70 -16.68 -9.13
C GLU A 57 -14.07 -17.96 -8.57
N ASP A 58 -12.78 -17.93 -8.22
CA ASP A 58 -12.05 -19.10 -7.74
C ASP A 58 -12.44 -19.49 -6.30
N SER A 59 -13.44 -20.37 -6.20
CA SER A 59 -13.87 -20.98 -4.93
C SER A 59 -12.81 -21.84 -4.23
N THR A 60 -11.70 -22.17 -4.89
CA THR A 60 -10.60 -22.97 -4.31
C THR A 60 -9.51 -22.12 -3.67
N TYR A 61 -9.54 -20.79 -3.90
CA TYR A 61 -8.50 -19.85 -3.46
C TYR A 61 -7.09 -20.13 -4.03
N GLU A 62 -6.97 -20.96 -5.06
CA GLU A 62 -5.70 -21.29 -5.70
C GLU A 62 -5.09 -20.06 -6.38
N VAL A 63 -5.88 -19.29 -7.15
CA VAL A 63 -5.42 -18.09 -7.86
C VAL A 63 -4.88 -17.05 -6.88
N VAL A 64 -5.60 -16.78 -5.78
CA VAL A 64 -5.16 -15.80 -4.78
C VAL A 64 -3.93 -16.29 -4.00
N THR A 65 -3.83 -17.60 -3.74
CA THR A 65 -2.67 -18.20 -3.07
C THR A 65 -1.41 -18.05 -3.92
N ILE A 66 -1.49 -18.41 -5.20
CA ILE A 66 -0.36 -18.32 -6.14
C ILE A 66 0.00 -16.85 -6.40
N PHE A 67 -1.00 -15.97 -6.53
CA PHE A 67 -0.77 -14.53 -6.63
C PHE A 67 0.04 -14.01 -5.44
N GLY A 68 -0.36 -14.37 -4.21
CA GLY A 68 0.35 -13.96 -3.00
C GLY A 68 1.81 -14.44 -2.97
N GLN A 69 2.05 -15.69 -3.40
CA GLN A 69 3.41 -16.22 -3.54
C GLN A 69 4.23 -15.39 -4.54
N TYR A 70 3.71 -15.20 -5.75
CA TYR A 70 4.40 -14.44 -6.80
C TYR A 70 4.60 -12.97 -6.45
N PHE A 71 3.67 -12.37 -5.70
CA PHE A 71 3.79 -11.01 -5.20
C PHE A 71 4.99 -10.88 -4.25
N ALA A 72 5.19 -11.86 -3.35
CA ALA A 72 6.33 -11.91 -2.45
C ALA A 72 7.65 -12.19 -3.19
N GLU A 73 7.62 -12.97 -4.25
CA GLU A 73 8.77 -13.32 -5.11
C GLU A 73 9.04 -12.28 -6.21
N ALA A 74 8.34 -11.14 -6.23
CA ALA A 74 8.48 -10.13 -7.28
C ALA A 74 9.91 -9.54 -7.40
N GLY A 75 10.71 -9.64 -6.34
CA GLY A 75 12.13 -9.28 -6.34
C GLY A 75 12.98 -10.16 -7.28
N ASP A 76 12.54 -11.39 -7.54
CA ASP A 76 13.23 -12.36 -8.41
C ASP A 76 12.75 -12.27 -9.87
N HIS A 77 11.80 -11.38 -10.17
CA HIS A 77 11.25 -11.23 -11.52
C HIS A 77 12.34 -10.85 -12.53
N PRO A 78 12.53 -11.60 -13.63
CA PRO A 78 13.69 -11.45 -14.51
C PRO A 78 13.82 -10.06 -15.15
N LYS A 79 12.69 -9.39 -15.36
CA LYS A 79 12.63 -8.02 -15.92
C LYS A 79 12.42 -6.93 -14.87
N LEU A 80 11.76 -7.25 -13.75
CA LEU A 80 11.26 -6.24 -12.81
C LEU A 80 11.99 -6.25 -11.48
N GLY A 81 12.73 -7.31 -11.13
CA GLY A 81 13.37 -7.48 -9.83
C GLY A 81 14.20 -6.27 -9.43
N ASN A 82 14.99 -5.75 -10.37
CA ASN A 82 15.86 -4.60 -10.18
C ASN A 82 15.18 -3.22 -10.38
N LEU A 83 13.94 -3.18 -10.84
CA LEU A 83 13.20 -1.93 -11.00
C LEU A 83 12.82 -1.39 -9.62
N LYS A 84 13.16 -0.12 -9.37
CA LYS A 84 12.94 0.56 -8.08
C LYS A 84 12.24 1.88 -8.32
N ALA A 85 11.47 2.33 -7.32
CA ALA A 85 10.83 3.63 -7.37
C ALA A 85 11.88 4.74 -7.40
N VAL A 86 11.58 5.81 -8.14
CA VAL A 86 12.33 7.05 -8.05
C VAL A 86 11.81 7.79 -6.82
N ILE A 87 12.60 7.81 -5.75
CA ILE A 87 12.27 8.51 -4.52
C ILE A 87 12.77 9.95 -4.62
N SER A 88 11.92 10.93 -4.30
CA SER A 88 12.34 12.33 -4.20
C SER A 88 13.29 12.54 -3.01
N GLU A 89 14.03 13.64 -3.00
CA GLU A 89 14.89 13.98 -1.85
C GLU A 89 14.07 14.14 -0.56
N GLU A 90 12.88 14.75 -0.66
CA GLU A 90 11.96 14.89 0.46
C GLU A 90 11.39 13.54 0.91
N GLY A 91 10.95 12.69 -0.02
CA GLY A 91 10.49 11.33 0.29
C GLY A 91 11.57 10.50 0.96
N SER A 92 12.83 10.65 0.54
CA SER A 92 13.97 9.98 1.17
C SER A 92 14.19 10.46 2.61
N LYS A 93 14.08 11.77 2.87
CA LYS A 93 14.18 12.33 4.23
C LYS A 93 13.02 11.89 5.11
N ASN A 94 11.80 11.85 4.56
CA ASN A 94 10.63 11.37 5.31
C ASN A 94 10.75 9.88 5.64
N LEU A 95 11.26 9.07 4.71
CA LEU A 95 11.51 7.64 4.95
C LEU A 95 12.57 7.44 6.05
N GLU A 96 13.69 8.17 6.00
CA GLU A 96 14.72 8.14 7.05
C GLU A 96 14.15 8.56 8.41
N LYS A 97 13.31 9.61 8.42
CA LYS A 97 12.62 10.05 9.64
C LYS A 97 11.70 8.96 10.17
N MET A 98 10.91 8.29 9.32
CA MET A 98 10.01 7.21 9.72
C MET A 98 10.77 6.01 10.32
N GLN A 99 11.99 5.75 9.84
CA GLN A 99 12.87 4.70 10.36
C GLN A 99 13.49 5.05 11.72
N THR A 100 13.73 6.33 12.00
CA THR A 100 14.53 6.76 13.16
C THR A 100 13.71 7.44 14.26
N ASP A 101 12.50 7.90 13.94
CA ASP A 101 11.60 8.59 14.85
C ASP A 101 10.28 7.82 14.99
N ARG A 102 10.11 7.16 16.15
CA ARG A 102 8.88 6.39 16.43
C ARG A 102 7.64 7.28 16.45
N TYR A 103 7.73 8.54 16.88
CA TYR A 103 6.57 9.43 16.85
C TYR A 103 6.12 9.69 15.41
N PHE A 104 7.06 9.95 14.50
CA PHE A 104 6.70 10.16 13.10
C PHE A 104 6.10 8.90 12.47
N TYR A 105 6.64 7.72 12.77
CA TYR A 105 6.01 6.44 12.38
C TYR A 105 4.57 6.31 12.88
N GLU A 106 4.33 6.61 14.16
CA GLU A 106 2.99 6.51 14.75
C GLU A 106 2.02 7.57 14.24
N GLU A 107 2.52 8.78 13.97
CA GLU A 107 1.75 9.85 13.33
C GLU A 107 1.25 9.40 11.95
N LEU A 108 2.13 8.85 11.12
CA LEU A 108 1.73 8.39 9.79
C LEU A 108 0.77 7.18 9.86
N ASN A 109 0.88 6.33 10.88
CA ASN A 109 -0.12 5.29 11.12
C ASN A 109 -1.50 5.90 11.43
N GLY A 110 -1.56 6.88 12.33
CA GLY A 110 -2.80 7.59 12.65
C GLY A 110 -3.39 8.32 11.45
N ALA A 111 -2.56 9.04 10.69
CA ALA A 111 -2.97 9.73 9.46
C ALA A 111 -3.55 8.76 8.41
N ARG A 112 -2.88 7.62 8.21
CA ARG A 112 -3.33 6.58 7.27
C ARG A 112 -4.66 5.96 7.68
N GLN A 113 -4.86 5.67 8.97
CA GLN A 113 -6.12 5.14 9.49
C GLN A 113 -7.26 6.15 9.31
N ALA A 114 -7.02 7.42 9.65
CA ALA A 114 -7.97 8.50 9.43
C ALA A 114 -8.34 8.66 7.96
N ALA A 115 -7.36 8.57 7.05
CA ALA A 115 -7.61 8.66 5.61
C ALA A 115 -8.56 7.56 5.13
N TYR A 116 -8.35 6.30 5.55
CA TYR A 116 -9.27 5.20 5.26
C TYR A 116 -10.68 5.44 5.81
N ALA A 117 -10.79 5.98 7.04
CA ALA A 117 -12.09 6.26 7.66
C ALA A 117 -12.91 7.31 6.88
N TYR A 118 -12.24 8.22 6.16
CA TYR A 118 -12.87 9.24 5.32
C TYR A 118 -12.96 8.87 3.83
N GLY A 119 -12.73 7.59 3.50
CA GLY A 119 -12.89 7.06 2.14
C GLY A 119 -11.73 7.33 1.19
N TYR A 120 -10.59 7.81 1.69
CA TYR A 120 -9.36 7.89 0.91
C TYR A 120 -8.63 6.54 0.91
N ASP A 121 -7.83 6.29 -0.13
CA ASP A 121 -6.77 5.30 -0.02
C ASP A 121 -5.65 5.88 0.84
N GLY A 122 -5.59 5.48 2.11
CA GLY A 122 -4.59 5.97 3.05
C GLY A 122 -3.16 5.67 2.63
N ALA A 123 -2.89 4.56 1.92
CA ALA A 123 -1.55 4.26 1.45
C ALA A 123 -1.13 5.23 0.33
N GLN A 124 -2.04 5.45 -0.62
CA GLN A 124 -1.82 6.44 -1.67
C GLN A 124 -1.68 7.85 -1.09
N TRP A 125 -2.50 8.22 -0.10
CA TRP A 125 -2.42 9.52 0.55
C TRP A 125 -1.05 9.74 1.22
N ILE A 126 -0.51 8.73 1.91
CA ILE A 126 0.84 8.81 2.48
C ILE A 126 1.90 8.96 1.39
N GLN A 127 1.78 8.22 0.30
CA GLN A 127 2.70 8.33 -0.84
C GLN A 127 2.67 9.73 -1.46
N ASP A 128 1.48 10.29 -1.66
CA ASP A 128 1.31 11.61 -2.29
C ASP A 128 1.80 12.76 -1.39
N ASN A 129 1.63 12.64 -0.07
CA ASN A 129 1.95 13.72 0.87
C ASN A 129 3.35 13.61 1.48
N PHE A 130 3.90 12.39 1.56
CA PHE A 130 5.19 12.14 2.22
C PHE A 130 6.22 11.47 1.33
N GLY A 131 5.86 11.01 0.12
CA GLY A 131 6.78 10.31 -0.76
C GLY A 131 7.18 8.92 -0.25
N ILE A 132 6.41 8.35 0.67
CA ILE A 132 6.64 7.02 1.27
C ILE A 132 5.68 6.03 0.63
N SER A 133 6.21 5.05 -0.10
CA SER A 133 5.37 4.01 -0.72
C SER A 133 4.80 3.06 0.33
N LEU A 134 3.76 2.29 -0.02
CA LEU A 134 3.24 1.24 0.84
C LEU A 134 4.34 0.20 1.17
N GLY A 135 5.17 -0.17 0.19
CA GLY A 135 6.28 -1.10 0.39
C GLY A 135 7.33 -0.61 1.39
N ASP A 136 7.70 0.67 1.31
CA ASP A 136 8.59 1.31 2.29
C ASP A 136 7.94 1.31 3.68
N PHE A 137 6.65 1.68 3.75
CA PHE A 137 5.88 1.72 4.98
C PHE A 137 5.86 0.35 5.67
N GLN A 138 5.57 -0.73 4.92
CA GLN A 138 5.58 -2.09 5.46
C GLN A 138 6.97 -2.53 5.92
N SER A 139 8.02 -2.14 5.18
CA SER A 139 9.40 -2.44 5.56
C SER A 139 9.78 -1.80 6.90
N VAL A 140 9.39 -0.53 7.11
CA VAL A 140 9.58 0.18 8.37
C VAL A 140 8.67 -0.35 9.48
N ALA A 141 7.44 -0.76 9.16
CA ALA A 141 6.55 -1.38 10.13
C ALA A 141 7.14 -2.66 10.73
N MET A 142 7.86 -3.48 9.95
CA MET A 142 8.56 -4.66 10.46
C MET A 142 9.67 -4.33 11.47
N GLN A 143 10.38 -3.21 11.27
CA GLN A 143 11.38 -2.72 12.24
C GLN A 143 10.72 -2.36 13.58
N TRP A 144 9.51 -1.84 13.51
CA TRP A 144 8.74 -1.30 14.62
C TRP A 144 7.74 -2.26 15.24
N MET A 145 7.58 -3.48 14.69
CA MET A 145 6.80 -4.53 15.33
C MET A 145 7.36 -4.77 16.73
N PRO A 146 6.50 -4.97 17.75
CA PRO A 146 6.95 -5.14 19.11
C PRO A 146 7.95 -6.29 19.16
N ILE A 147 9.20 -5.94 19.42
CA ILE A 147 10.22 -6.90 19.85
C ILE A 147 9.63 -7.51 21.12
N ALA A 148 9.77 -8.83 21.32
CA ALA A 148 9.17 -9.57 22.43
C ALA A 148 9.47 -9.03 23.85
N ASN A 149 10.24 -7.96 23.98
CA ASN A 149 10.68 -7.30 25.21
C ASN A 149 10.23 -5.83 25.34
N GLU A 150 9.37 -5.29 24.46
CA GLU A 150 8.83 -3.92 24.65
C GLU A 150 7.89 -3.88 25.87
N GLU A 151 8.11 -2.92 26.76
CA GLU A 151 7.29 -2.76 27.96
C GLU A 151 5.87 -2.33 27.59
N LEU A 152 4.88 -2.92 28.26
CA LEU A 152 3.45 -2.63 28.02
C LEU A 152 3.11 -1.14 28.15
N GLU A 153 3.78 -0.42 29.04
CA GLU A 153 3.58 1.03 29.22
C GLU A 153 4.08 1.82 28.00
N THR A 154 5.22 1.43 27.43
CA THR A 154 5.76 2.06 26.22
C THR A 154 4.87 1.77 25.01
N MET A 155 4.42 0.52 24.87
CA MET A 155 3.45 0.15 23.83
C MET A 155 2.18 1.00 23.95
N ARG A 156 1.61 1.09 25.15
CA ARG A 156 0.39 1.87 25.39
C ARG A 156 0.59 3.35 25.10
N TYR A 157 1.72 3.91 25.50
CA TYR A 157 2.05 5.31 25.23
C TYR A 157 2.01 5.64 23.73
N TYR A 158 2.62 4.79 22.89
CA TYR A 158 2.63 5.02 21.45
C TYR A 158 1.29 4.71 20.77
N LEU A 159 0.50 3.78 21.32
CA LEU A 159 -0.89 3.57 20.89
C LEU A 159 -1.75 4.81 21.18
N ASP A 160 -1.68 5.36 22.39
CA ASP A 160 -2.41 6.58 22.77
C ASP A 160 -1.99 7.76 21.87
N TYR A 161 -0.69 7.89 21.54
CA TYR A 161 -0.20 8.90 20.61
C TYR A 161 -0.72 8.70 19.18
N ARG A 162 -0.75 7.45 18.69
CA ARG A 162 -1.33 7.13 17.37
C ARG A 162 -2.81 7.51 17.31
N GLU A 163 -3.59 7.17 18.34
CA GLU A 163 -5.01 7.52 18.43
C GLU A 163 -5.22 9.04 18.44
N GLN A 164 -4.38 9.78 19.17
CA GLN A 164 -4.40 11.24 19.14
C GLN A 164 -4.18 11.78 17.72
N LYS A 165 -3.20 11.25 16.99
CA LYS A 165 -2.91 11.67 15.62
C LYS A 165 -4.01 11.27 14.65
N GLU A 166 -4.59 10.08 14.78
CA GLU A 166 -5.76 9.69 14.00
C GLU A 166 -6.91 10.69 14.16
N LYS A 167 -7.18 11.16 15.38
CA LYS A 167 -8.20 12.17 15.63
C LYS A 167 -7.86 13.51 14.95
N GLU A 168 -6.63 13.98 15.08
CA GLU A 168 -6.16 15.24 14.45
C GLU A 168 -6.31 15.19 12.92
N TYR A 169 -5.90 14.09 12.28
CA TYR A 169 -6.07 13.91 10.84
C TYR A 169 -7.53 13.70 10.44
N SER A 170 -8.35 13.05 11.27
CA SER A 170 -9.79 12.94 11.05
C SER A 170 -10.47 14.30 11.02
N GLU A 171 -10.12 15.20 11.95
CA GLU A 171 -10.62 16.58 11.97
C GLU A 171 -10.20 17.34 10.70
N LYS A 172 -8.95 17.17 10.25
CA LYS A 172 -8.46 17.73 8.99
C LYS A 172 -9.27 17.22 7.79
N PHE A 173 -9.45 15.91 7.65
CA PHE A 173 -10.20 15.33 6.53
C PHE A 173 -11.68 15.71 6.55
N ALA A 174 -12.30 15.79 7.74
CA ALA A 174 -13.66 16.29 7.89
C ALA A 174 -13.78 17.74 7.38
N ALA A 175 -12.84 18.61 7.75
CA ALA A 175 -12.81 19.99 7.29
C ALA A 175 -12.63 20.09 5.76
N GLU A 176 -11.76 19.27 5.17
CA GLU A 176 -11.54 19.20 3.72
C GLU A 176 -12.78 18.72 2.95
N GLN A 177 -13.61 17.86 3.55
CA GLN A 177 -14.88 17.39 2.97
C GLN A 177 -16.08 18.32 3.23
N GLY A 178 -15.84 19.53 3.77
CA GLY A 178 -16.88 20.55 3.97
C GLY A 178 -17.34 20.71 5.42
N GLY A 179 -16.66 20.09 6.38
CA GLY A 179 -16.93 20.21 7.82
C GLY A 179 -18.15 19.41 8.28
N ASN A 180 -18.13 18.97 9.55
CA ASN A 180 -19.33 18.44 10.20
C ASN A 180 -20.40 19.54 10.21
N VAL A 181 -21.43 19.39 9.37
CA VAL A 181 -22.68 20.19 9.45
C VAL A 181 -23.47 19.86 10.74
N ALA A 182 -22.87 19.14 11.68
CA ALA A 182 -23.52 18.63 12.89
C ALA A 182 -23.25 19.47 14.16
N ASP A 183 -22.30 20.41 14.15
CA ASP A 183 -21.99 21.22 15.34
C ASP A 183 -22.76 22.56 15.42
N ASP A 184 -23.58 22.90 14.41
CA ASP A 184 -24.34 24.16 14.34
C ASP A 184 -25.83 24.04 14.71
N VAL A 185 -26.22 23.05 15.53
CA VAL A 185 -27.58 23.00 16.11
C VAL A 185 -27.51 23.07 17.63
N GLU A 186 -27.43 24.29 18.15
CA GLU A 186 -27.88 24.56 19.52
C GLU A 186 -29.40 24.36 19.60
N PHE A 187 -29.85 23.51 20.52
CA PHE A 187 -31.27 23.37 20.93
C PHE A 187 -31.57 24.20 22.18
#